data_AF-A0A8S2W9B2-F1
#
_entry.id   AF-A0A8S2W9B2-F1
#
_cell.length_a   1.000
_cell.length_b   1.000
_cell.length_c   1.000
_cell.angle_alpha   90.00
_cell.angle_beta   90.00
_cell.angle_gamma   90.00
#
_symmetry.space_group_name_H-M   'P 1'
#
loop_
_entity.id
_entity.type
_entity.pdbx_description
1 polymer ?
#
loop_
_entity_poly.entity_id
_entity_poly.type
_entity_poly.pdbx_seq_one_letter_code
_entity_poly.pdbx_strand_id
1 'polypeptide(L)'
;NAMNLNVDLSIQQSLLKQLYSNLMQSSPVVISQCVAAHLQLISSTTDSNVELSRLFERLNNQYPGGDVGLFSIYFFNYITLNPGEAI
;
A
#
# COMPACT_ATOMS: atom_id res chain seq x y z
N ASN A 1 -15.48 11.25 -28.35
CA ASN A 1 -15.62 10.88 -26.92
C ASN A 1 -14.59 9.85 -26.43
N ALA A 2 -14.13 8.89 -27.24
CA ALA A 2 -13.08 7.93 -26.83
C ALA A 2 -11.66 8.53 -26.65
N MET A 3 -11.30 9.60 -27.39
CA MET A 3 -10.01 10.28 -27.21
C MET A 3 -9.84 10.91 -25.81
N ASN A 4 -10.91 11.48 -25.23
CA ASN A 4 -10.86 12.06 -23.88
C ASN A 4 -10.66 10.99 -22.80
N LEU A 5 -11.24 9.80 -22.98
CA LEU A 5 -11.07 8.68 -22.04
C LEU A 5 -9.64 8.13 -22.07
N ASN A 6 -9.03 8.04 -23.25
CA ASN A 6 -7.63 7.59 -23.39
C ASN A 6 -6.62 8.60 -22.81
N VAL A 7 -6.89 9.90 -22.96
CA VAL A 7 -6.06 10.95 -22.34
C VAL A 7 -6.16 10.88 -20.81
N ASP A 8 -7.36 10.74 -20.25
CA ASP A 8 -7.58 10.58 -18.81
C ASP A 8 -6.86 9.33 -18.25
N LEU A 9 -6.96 8.18 -18.93
CA LEU A 9 -6.25 6.97 -18.52
C LEU A 9 -4.72 7.15 -18.49
N SER A 10 -4.15 7.81 -19.51
CA SER A 10 -2.70 8.08 -19.53
C SER A 10 -2.25 9.02 -18.41
N ILE A 11 -3.08 10.00 -18.05
CA ILE A 11 -2.82 10.90 -16.92
C ILE A 11 -2.88 10.12 -15.61
N GLN A 12 -3.91 9.29 -15.41
CA GLN A 12 -4.06 8.44 -14.22
C GLN A 12 -2.87 7.49 -14.04
N GLN A 13 -2.41 6.86 -15.11
CA GLN A 13 -1.21 5.99 -15.09
C GLN A 13 0.05 6.78 -14.72
N SER A 14 0.21 7.99 -15.26
CA SER A 14 1.34 8.86 -14.91
C SER A 14 1.32 9.28 -13.45
N LEU A 15 0.15 9.65 -12.92
CA LEU A 15 -0.02 10.03 -11.51
C LEU A 15 0.25 8.85 -10.58
N LEU A 16 -0.28 7.67 -10.90
CA LEU A 16 -0.04 6.45 -10.12
C LEU A 16 1.46 6.11 -10.09
N LYS A 17 2.13 6.18 -11.24
CA LYS A 17 3.58 5.98 -11.34
C LYS A 17 4.34 6.98 -10.48
N GLN A 18 3.95 8.25 -10.50
CA GLN A 18 4.58 9.28 -9.69
C GLN A 18 4.38 9.04 -8.20
N LEU A 19 3.15 8.74 -7.76
CA LEU A 19 2.85 8.44 -6.36
C LEU A 19 3.67 7.25 -5.85
N TYR A 20 3.70 6.16 -6.60
CA TYR A 20 4.44 4.97 -6.20
C TYR A 20 5.97 5.20 -6.23
N SER A 21 6.47 5.97 -7.20
CA SER A 21 7.89 6.35 -7.26
C SER A 21 8.29 7.20 -6.06
N ASN A 22 7.45 8.18 -5.69
CA ASN A 22 7.68 9.03 -4.53
C ASN A 22 7.69 8.21 -3.23
N LEU A 23 6.78 7.25 -3.09
CA LEU A 23 6.79 6.32 -1.95
C LEU A 23 8.12 5.56 -1.89
N MET A 24 8.54 4.93 -3.00
CA MET A 24 9.75 4.12 -3.06
C MET A 24 11.05 4.90 -2.88
N GLN A 25 11.05 6.20 -3.14
CA GLN A 25 12.19 7.10 -2.96
C GLN A 25 12.15 7.89 -1.66
N SER A 26 11.11 7.68 -0.83
CA SER A 26 10.98 8.35 0.45
C SER A 26 12.09 7.93 1.42
N SER A 27 12.52 8.86 2.26
CA SER A 27 13.63 8.57 3.19
C SER A 27 13.23 7.46 4.18
N PRO A 28 14.16 6.54 4.55
CA PRO A 28 13.88 5.49 5.52
C PRO A 28 13.40 6.02 6.88
N VAL A 29 13.91 7.19 7.30
CA VAL A 29 13.50 7.85 8.55
C VAL A 29 12.03 8.24 8.50
N VAL A 30 11.57 8.85 7.40
CA VAL A 30 10.16 9.21 7.23
C VAL A 30 9.29 7.96 7.17
N ILE A 31 9.70 6.93 6.44
CA ILE A 31 8.93 5.68 6.36
C ILE A 31 8.78 5.04 7.74
N SER A 32 9.85 4.90 8.51
CA SER A 32 9.77 4.32 9.86
C SER A 32 8.84 5.11 10.79
N GLN A 33 8.86 6.44 10.73
CA GLN A 33 7.94 7.30 11.48
C GLN A 33 6.48 7.08 11.04
N CYS A 34 6.23 7.04 9.73
CA CYS A 34 4.90 6.80 9.18
C CYS A 34 4.39 5.40 9.55
N VAL A 35 5.23 4.36 9.52
CA VAL A 35 4.88 3.00 9.94
C VAL A 35 4.46 2.98 11.41
N ALA A 36 5.24 3.62 12.29
CA ALA A 36 4.90 3.69 13.71
C ALA A 36 3.58 4.42 13.97
N ALA A 37 3.37 5.56 13.31
CA ALA A 37 2.12 6.32 13.39
C ALA A 37 0.93 5.51 12.85
N HIS A 38 1.14 4.74 11.78
CA HIS A 38 0.09 3.91 11.18
C HIS A 38 -0.29 2.73 12.09
N LEU A 39 0.67 2.07 12.73
CA LEU A 39 0.41 1.03 13.72
C LEU A 39 -0.38 1.56 14.92
N GLN A 40 -0.07 2.78 15.37
CA GLN A 40 -0.85 3.44 16.41
C GLN A 40 -2.30 3.66 15.96
N LEU A 41 -2.51 4.15 14.73
CA LEU A 41 -3.84 4.34 14.16
C LEU A 41 -4.64 3.04 14.07
N ILE A 42 -4.00 1.94 13.62
CA ILE A 42 -4.62 0.62 13.56
C ILE A 42 -5.08 0.20 14.96
N SER A 43 -4.21 0.34 15.96
CA SER A 43 -4.52 -0.06 17.34
C SER A 43 -5.64 0.76 18.00
N SER A 44 -5.82 2.01 17.57
CA SER A 44 -6.82 2.93 18.14
C SER A 44 -8.18 2.89 17.44
N THR A 45 -8.27 2.29 16.25
CA THR A 45 -9.44 2.38 15.38
C THR A 45 -10.18 1.05 15.28
N THR A 46 -11.40 1.00 15.83
CA THR A 46 -12.27 -0.19 15.79
C THR A 46 -12.80 -0.53 14.39
N ASP A 47 -12.82 0.44 13.47
CA ASP A 47 -13.43 0.38 12.13
C ASP A 47 -12.43 0.33 10.96
N SER A 48 -11.12 0.20 11.22
CA SER A 48 -10.14 0.10 10.13
C SER A 48 -10.37 -1.18 9.30
N ASN A 49 -10.07 -1.15 7.99
CA ASN A 49 -10.21 -2.31 7.10
C ASN A 49 -9.43 -3.49 7.69
N VAL A 50 -10.14 -4.35 8.42
CA VAL A 50 -9.57 -5.31 9.37
C VAL A 50 -8.55 -6.21 8.68
N GLU A 51 -8.79 -6.57 7.43
CA GLU A 51 -7.90 -7.41 6.64
C GLU A 51 -6.59 -6.72 6.25
N LEU A 52 -6.66 -5.46 5.78
CA LEU A 52 -5.44 -4.69 5.45
C LEU A 52 -4.65 -4.31 6.71
N SER A 53 -5.32 -3.95 7.80
CA SER A 53 -4.68 -3.67 9.09
C SER A 53 -3.93 -4.90 9.61
N ARG A 54 -4.57 -6.08 9.60
CA ARG A 54 -3.92 -7.35 9.98
C ARG A 54 -2.78 -7.72 9.04
N LEU A 55 -2.93 -7.50 7.74
CA LEU A 55 -1.86 -7.71 6.77
C LEU A 55 -0.66 -6.79 7.06
N PHE A 56 -0.92 -5.52 7.34
CA PHE A 56 0.11 -4.52 7.68
C PHE A 56 0.89 -4.93 8.94
N GLU A 57 0.19 -5.29 10.02
CA GLU A 57 0.80 -5.78 11.26
C GLU A 57 1.65 -7.04 11.03
N ARG A 58 1.11 -8.01 10.27
CA ARG A 58 1.82 -9.25 9.95
C ARG A 58 3.10 -8.98 9.16
N LEU A 59 3.05 -8.10 8.16
CA LEU A 59 4.21 -7.72 7.36
C LEU A 59 5.24 -6.95 8.18
N ASN A 60 4.80 -6.04 9.07
CA ASN A 60 5.70 -5.33 9.98
C ASN A 60 6.50 -6.29 10.88
N ASN A 61 5.85 -7.36 11.35
CA ASN A 61 6.52 -8.38 12.17
C ASN A 61 7.54 -9.21 11.37
N GLN A 62 7.31 -9.41 10.07
CA GLN A 62 8.21 -10.14 9.18
C GLN A 62 9.36 -9.28 8.66
N TYR A 63 9.12 -7.99 8.45
CA TYR A 63 10.08 -7.01 7.93
C TYR A 63 10.18 -5.81 8.89
N PRO A 64 10.77 -6.01 10.09
CA PRO A 64 10.87 -4.96 11.09
C PRO A 64 11.83 -3.85 10.63
N GLY A 65 11.67 -2.65 11.21
CA GLY A 65 12.57 -1.52 10.96
C GLY A 65 12.01 -0.44 10.02
N GLY A 66 10.73 -0.52 9.64
CA GLY A 66 10.08 0.49 8.82
C GLY A 66 10.41 0.34 7.34
N ASP A 67 10.13 -0.84 6.79
CA ASP A 67 10.30 -1.11 5.36
C ASP A 67 9.24 -0.35 4.53
N VAL A 68 9.65 0.18 3.38
CA VAL A 68 8.76 0.96 2.49
C VAL A 68 7.67 0.10 1.83
N GLY A 69 7.93 -1.19 1.70
CA GLY A 69 7.02 -2.21 1.17
C GLY A 69 5.73 -2.35 1.98
N LEU A 70 5.74 -2.00 3.27
CA LEU A 70 4.51 -2.03 4.09
C LEU A 70 3.40 -1.15 3.51
N PHE A 71 3.74 0.02 2.98
CA PHE A 71 2.77 0.91 2.34
C PHE A 71 2.39 0.47 0.92
N SER A 72 3.14 -0.45 0.32
CA SER A 72 2.84 -0.96 -1.02
C SER A 72 1.57 -1.81 -1.05
N ILE A 73 1.11 -2.34 0.09
CA ILE A 73 -0.15 -3.08 0.17
C ILE A 73 -1.38 -2.24 -0.21
N TYR A 74 -1.28 -0.91 -0.14
CA TYR A 74 -2.34 0.01 -0.55
C TYR A 74 -2.34 0.30 -2.06
N PHE A 75 -1.28 -0.10 -2.77
CA PHE A 75 -1.13 0.07 -4.21
C PHE A 75 -1.45 -1.22 -4.98
N PHE A 76 -1.42 -2.37 -4.32
CA PHE A 76 -1.57 -3.68 -4.95
C PHE A 76 -2.84 -4.40 -4.51
N ASN A 77 -3.32 -5.28 -5.38
CA ASN A 77 -4.40 -6.19 -5.05
C ASN A 77 -3.88 -7.23 -4.05
N TYR A 78 -4.50 -7.30 -2.87
CA TYR A 78 -4.30 -8.40 -1.94
C TYR A 78 -5.28 -9.52 -2.26
N ILE A 79 -4.76 -10.66 -2.75
CA ILE A 79 -5.54 -11.78 -3.24
C ILE A 79 -5.28 -13.00 -2.36
N THR A 80 -6.34 -13.69 -1.95
CA THR A 80 -6.27 -15.00 -1.30
C THR A 80 -6.67 -16.06 -2.31
N LEU A 81 -5.76 -16.99 -2.60
CA LEU A 81 -6.03 -18.12 -3.49
C LEU A 81 -6.48 -19.34 -2.68
N ASN A 82 -7.57 -19.96 -3.12
CA ASN A 82 -8.02 -21.25 -2.62
C ASN A 82 -7.17 -22.38 -3.22
N PRO A 83 -7.11 -23.55 -2.57
CA PRO A 83 -6.42 -24.71 -3.14
C PRO A 83 -6.93 -25.04 -4.54
N GLY A 84 -6.03 -24.99 -5.53
CA GLY A 84 -6.34 -25.23 -6.95
C GLY A 84 -6.52 -23.97 -7.80
N GLU A 85 -6.56 -22.77 -7.21
CA GLU A 85 -6.58 -21.50 -7.94
C GLU A 85 -5.17 -21.03 -8.35
N ALA A 86 -5.08 -20.25 -9.43
CA ALA A 86 -3.85 -19.70 -9.98
C ALA A 86 -4.05 -18.28 -10.53
N ILE A 87 -2.96 -17.52 -10.65
CA ILE A 87 -2.90 -16.14 -11.20
C ILE A 87 -2.12 -16.15 -12.52
#